data_AF-A0AAU6TE56-F1
#
_entry.id   AF-A0AAU6TE56-F1
#
_cell.length_a   1.000
_cell.length_b   1.000
_cell.length_c   1.000
_cell.angle_alpha   90.00
_cell.angle_beta   90.00
_cell.angle_gamma   90.00
#
_symmetry.space_group_name_H-M   'P 1'
#
loop_
_entity.id
_entity.type
_entity.pdbx_description
1 polymer ?
#
loop_
_entity_poly.entity_id
_entity_poly.type
_entity_poly.pdbx_seq_one_letter_code
_entity_poly.pdbx_strand_id
1 'polypeptide(L)' 'MSTKDGKMITTDSKPRLDESTGMYRYYDEEGREVMIKKDDVTQIMER' A
#
# COMPACT_ATOMS: atom_id res chain seq x y z
N MET A 1 -4.56 -4.93 -0.22
CA MET A 1 -4.18 -4.35 1.09
C MET A 1 -5.37 -3.63 1.69
N SER A 2 -5.54 -3.75 3.00
CA SER A 2 -6.60 -3.09 3.77
C SER A 2 -6.02 -1.92 4.54
N THR A 3 -6.78 -0.85 4.58
CA THR A 3 -6.41 0.39 5.25
C THR A 3 -7.30 0.66 6.46
N LYS A 4 -6.87 1.55 7.34
CA LYS A 4 -7.54 1.87 8.60
C LYS A 4 -8.90 2.56 8.40
N ASP A 5 -9.08 3.25 7.27
CA ASP A 5 -10.36 3.86 6.90
C ASP A 5 -11.37 2.84 6.31
N GLY A 6 -10.98 1.56 6.22
CA GLY A 6 -11.81 0.48 5.70
C GLY A 6 -11.69 0.31 4.18
N LYS A 7 -10.86 1.09 3.47
CA LYS A 7 -10.65 0.87 2.04
C LYS A 7 -9.78 -0.35 1.80
N MET A 8 -10.19 -1.12 0.80
CA MET A 8 -9.36 -2.15 0.20
C MET A 8 -8.73 -1.60 -1.07
N ILE A 9 -7.41 -1.63 -1.12
CA ILE A 9 -6.60 -1.28 -2.28
C ILE A 9 -6.15 -2.60 -2.92
N THR A 10 -6.49 -2.81 -4.19
CA THR A 10 -5.90 -3.86 -5.01
C THR A 10 -4.59 -3.35 -5.61
N THR A 11 -3.56 -4.19 -5.56
CA THR A 11 -2.22 -3.90 -6.08
C THR A 11 -1.68 -5.19 -6.66
N ASP A 12 -1.15 -5.12 -7.87
CA ASP A 12 -0.55 -6.29 -8.54
C ASP A 12 0.84 -6.62 -7.97
N SER A 13 1.45 -5.65 -7.28
CA SER A 13 2.77 -5.79 -6.68
C SER A 13 2.71 -5.67 -5.16
N LYS A 14 3.60 -6.39 -4.48
CA LYS A 14 3.79 -6.26 -3.04
C LYS A 14 4.23 -4.83 -2.67
N PRO A 15 3.51 -4.13 -1.77
CA PRO A 15 3.93 -2.81 -1.30
C PRO A 15 5.32 -2.86 -0.65
N ARG A 16 6.17 -1.88 -0.94
CA ARG A 16 7.50 -1.73 -0.33
C ARG A 16 7.50 -0.59 0.67
N LEU A 17 7.92 -0.87 1.90
CA LEU A 17 8.10 0.17 2.91
C LEU A 17 9.37 0.96 2.58
N ASP A 18 9.22 2.27 2.49
CA ASP A 18 10.32 3.22 2.56
C ASP A 18 10.56 3.56 4.04
N GLU A 19 11.64 3.01 4.61
CA GLU A 19 11.99 3.25 6.02
C GLU A 19 12.43 4.69 6.30
N SER A 20 12.85 5.43 5.27
CA SER A 20 13.26 6.83 5.43
C SER A 20 12.07 7.77 5.59
N THR A 21 10.93 7.46 4.95
CA THR A 21 9.72 8.28 4.99
C THR A 21 8.58 7.67 5.81
N GLY A 22 8.65 6.37 6.12
CA GLY A 22 7.57 5.63 6.77
C GLY A 22 6.37 5.37 5.85
N MET A 23 6.57 5.42 4.53
CA MET A 23 5.50 5.25 3.54
C MET A 23 5.65 3.92 2.79
N TYR A 24 4.54 3.22 2.58
CA TYR A 24 4.46 2.13 1.62
C TYR A 24 4.30 2.69 0.20
N ARG A 25 5.18 2.25 -0.69
CA ARG A 25 5.08 2.42 -2.15
C ARG A 25 4.48 1.18 -2.78
N TYR A 26 3.49 1.34 -3.63
CA TYR A 26 2.92 0.25 -4.43
C TYR A 26 2.47 0.78 -5.80
N TYR A 27 2.16 -0.14 -6.72
CA TYR A 27 1.63 0.20 -8.03
C TYR A 27 0.15 -0.18 -8.08
N ASP A 28 -0.70 0.77 -8.46
CA ASP A 28 -2.11 0.48 -8.71
C ASP A 28 -2.29 -0.31 -10.03
N GLU A 29 -3.54 -0.71 -10.33
CA GLU A 29 -3.89 -1.46 -11.55
C GLU A 29 -3.60 -0.68 -12.84
N GLU A 30 -3.46 0.64 -12.78
CA GLU A 30 -3.09 1.50 -13.90
C GLU A 30 -1.56 1.65 -14.04
N GLY A 31 -0.79 0.98 -13.17
CA GLY A 31 0.68 1.06 -13.14
C GLY A 31 1.21 2.38 -12.57
N ARG A 32 0.39 3.15 -11.85
CA ARG A 32 0.83 4.38 -11.19
C ARG A 32 1.44 4.06 -9.83
N GLU A 33 2.56 4.71 -9.55
CA GLU A 33 3.15 4.65 -8.22
C GLU A 33 2.28 5.44 -7.23
N VAL A 34 1.83 4.75 -6.18
CA VAL A 34 1.05 5.33 -5.11
C VAL A 34 1.80 5.15 -3.78
N MET A 35 1.66 6.14 -2.91
CA MET A 35 2.23 6.14 -1.57
C MET A 35 1.14 6.20 -0.52
N ILE A 36 1.27 5.38 0.52
CA ILE A 36 0.38 5.37 1.69
C ILE A 36 1.20 5.24 2.97
N LYS A 37 0.80 5.95 4.03
CA LYS A 37 1.50 5.88 5.31
C LYS A 37 1.40 4.48 5.90
N LYS A 38 2.48 3.99 6.52
CA LYS A 38 2.49 2.71 7.24
C LYS A 38 1.37 2.63 8.28
N ASP A 39 1.11 3.72 8.99
CA ASP A 39 0.09 3.78 10.05
C ASP A 39 -1.35 3.68 9.52
N ASP A 40 -1.56 3.96 8.24
CA ASP A 40 -2.87 3.86 7.59
C ASP A 40 -3.12 2.45 7.03
N VAL A 41 -2.11 1.57 7.00
CA VAL A 41 -2.22 0.20 6.51
C VAL A 41 -2.45 -0.74 7.69
N THR A 42 -3.58 -1.46 7.67
CA THR A 42 -3.92 -2.43 8.72
C THR A 42 -3.47 -3.83 8.36
N GLN A 43 -3.57 -4.20 7.08
CA GLN A 43 -3.20 -5.53 6.62
C GLN A 43 -2.75 -5.50 5.15
N ILE A 44 -1.66 -6.19 4.86
CA ILE A 44 -1.20 -6.42 3.49
C ILE A 44 -1.54 -7.87 3.17
N MET A 45 -2.42 -8.08 2.19
CA MET A 45 -2.74 -9.40 1.65
C MET A 45 -2.11 -9.49 0.26
N GLU A 46 -1.19 -10.43 0.08
CA GLU A 46 -0.71 -10.86 -1.24
C GLU A 46 -1.65 -11.94 -1.77
N ARG A 47 -1.93 -11.90 -3.08
CA ARG A 47 -2.82 -12.85 -3.75
C ARG A 47 -2.03 -13.68 -4.76
#